data_AF-A0ABD2DCV8-F1
#
_entry.id   AF-A0ABD2DCV8-F1
#
_cell.length_a   1.000
_cell.length_b   1.000
_cell.length_c   1.000
_cell.angle_alpha   90.00
_cell.angle_beta   90.00
_cell.angle_gamma   90.00
#
_symmetry.space_group_name_H-M   'P 1'
#
loop_
_entity.id
_entity.type
_entity.pdbx_description
1 polymer ?
#
loop_
_entity_poly.entity_id
_entity_poly.type
_entity_poly.pdbx_seq_one_letter_code
_entity_poly.pdbx_strand_id
1 'polypeptide(L)'
;SLGWKLFYVTGCVFVAVQNLEDWEEAIFNKSTGKVVLKTFSLYKKLLTLFRAGPDQVVVLLSDIRDVNVEEEKVRYFGRGYSVVLRFATGFSHPLTQSAVLGHRSDVEAIAKLITSFLELHRLESPAELSQSSDSEAGDPGSQS
;
A
#
# COMPACT_ATOMS: atom_id res chain seq x y z
N SER A 1 -33.17 28.41 -23.70
CA SER A 1 -31.82 27.89 -23.99
C SER A 1 -30.99 27.66 -22.73
N LEU A 2 -31.03 28.57 -21.75
CA LEU A 2 -30.21 28.47 -20.52
C LEU A 2 -30.47 27.20 -19.67
N GLY A 3 -31.72 26.78 -19.52
CA GLY A 3 -32.07 25.57 -18.75
C GLY A 3 -31.53 24.27 -19.34
N TRP A 4 -31.53 24.14 -20.67
CA TRP A 4 -30.91 22.98 -21.34
C TRP A 4 -29.40 22.95 -21.15
N LYS A 5 -28.72 24.10 -21.26
CA LYS A 5 -27.28 24.19 -20.96
C LYS A 5 -26.99 23.83 -19.51
N LEU A 6 -27.80 24.31 -18.56
CA LEU A 6 -27.64 24.00 -17.15
C LEU A 6 -27.85 22.51 -16.87
N PHE A 7 -28.81 21.88 -17.54
CA PHE A 7 -29.05 20.44 -17.46
C PHE A 7 -27.86 19.64 -17.99
N TYR A 8 -27.32 20.01 -19.16
CA TYR A 8 -26.12 19.35 -19.71
C TYR A 8 -24.90 19.51 -18.80
N VAL A 9 -24.62 20.73 -18.33
CA VAL A 9 -23.49 20.98 -17.43
C VAL A 9 -23.64 20.21 -16.13
N THR A 10 -24.82 20.25 -15.50
CA THR A 10 -25.09 19.51 -14.26
C THR A 10 -24.97 18.00 -14.46
N GLY A 11 -25.46 17.47 -15.59
CA GLY A 11 -25.32 16.06 -15.94
C GLY A 11 -23.86 15.65 -16.13
N CYS A 12 -23.06 16.45 -16.85
CA CYS A 12 -21.63 16.20 -17.01
C CYS A 12 -20.88 16.24 -15.67
N VAL A 13 -21.18 17.22 -14.82
CA VAL A 13 -20.59 17.32 -13.47
C VAL A 13 -20.98 16.11 -12.62
N PHE A 14 -22.23 15.66 -12.66
CA PHE A 14 -22.68 14.49 -11.91
C PHE A 14 -22.01 13.19 -12.36
N VAL A 15 -21.82 13.00 -13.68
CA VAL A 15 -21.07 11.85 -14.23
C VAL A 15 -19.59 11.93 -13.85
N ALA A 16 -19.00 13.12 -13.92
CA ALA A 16 -17.62 13.34 -13.51
C ALA A 16 -17.43 13.04 -12.02
N VAL A 17 -18.33 13.49 -11.14
CA VAL A 17 -18.26 13.21 -9.69
C VAL A 17 -18.45 11.72 -9.38
N GLN A 18 -19.28 11.01 -10.14
CA GLN A 18 -19.40 9.55 -9.99
C GLN A 18 -18.14 8.80 -10.46
N ASN A 19 -17.40 9.35 -11.42
CA ASN A 19 -16.11 8.80 -11.86
C ASN A 19 -14.94 9.24 -10.98
N LEU A 20 -15.08 10.33 -10.22
CA LEU A 20 -14.09 10.72 -9.22
C LEU A 20 -14.23 9.75 -8.04
N GLU A 21 -13.47 8.68 -8.18
CA GLU A 21 -13.39 7.46 -7.38
C GLU A 21 -13.09 7.71 -5.89
N ASP A 22 -13.16 6.62 -5.12
CA ASP A 22 -12.81 6.58 -3.72
C ASP A 22 -11.35 7.02 -3.53
N TRP A 23 -11.15 8.14 -2.84
CA TRP A 23 -9.82 8.63 -2.54
C TRP A 23 -9.32 7.99 -1.26
N GLU A 24 -8.05 7.62 -1.28
CA GLU A 24 -7.39 6.96 -0.16
C GLU A 24 -6.26 7.85 0.34
N GLU A 25 -6.25 8.09 1.65
CA GLU A 25 -5.25 8.92 2.33
C GLU A 25 -4.61 8.10 3.44
N ALA A 26 -3.31 7.82 3.32
CA ALA A 26 -2.53 7.17 4.36
C ALA A 26 -1.62 8.20 5.05
N ILE A 27 -1.91 8.50 6.31
CA ILE A 27 -1.14 9.47 7.12
C ILE A 27 -0.27 8.71 8.11
N PHE A 28 1.05 8.77 7.91
CA PHE A 28 2.04 8.21 8.83
C PHE A 28 2.53 9.31 9.78
N ASN A 29 2.20 9.20 11.06
CA ASN A 29 2.56 10.20 12.05
C ASN A 29 3.56 9.64 13.07
N LYS A 30 4.84 10.02 12.92
CA LYS A 30 5.93 9.63 13.83
C LYS A 30 5.79 10.20 15.25
N SER A 31 5.22 11.40 15.42
CA SER A 31 5.11 12.02 16.74
C SER A 31 4.04 11.35 17.62
N THR A 32 2.98 10.85 16.99
CA THR A 32 1.91 10.11 17.68
C THR A 32 2.07 8.59 17.61
N GLY A 33 2.95 8.08 16.75
CA GLY A 33 3.18 6.65 16.54
C GLY A 33 2.01 5.93 15.87
N LYS A 34 1.20 6.64 15.08
CA LYS A 34 -0.02 6.10 14.45
C LYS A 34 0.02 6.25 12.94
N VAL A 35 -0.54 5.26 12.26
CA VAL A 35 -0.93 5.31 10.85
C VAL A 35 -2.43 5.43 10.78
N VAL A 36 -2.92 6.44 10.07
CA VAL A 36 -4.33 6.63 9.82
C VAL A 36 -4.56 6.43 8.32
N LEU A 37 -5.23 5.34 7.97
CA LEU A 37 -5.72 5.12 6.62
C LEU A 37 -7.16 5.61 6.57
N LYS A 38 -7.41 6.60 5.72
CA LYS A 38 -8.75 7.13 5.47
C LYS A 38 -9.14 6.80 4.05
N THR A 39 -10.34 6.26 3.89
CA THR A 39 -10.97 6.18 2.59
C THR A 39 -12.15 7.15 2.57
N PHE A 40 -12.20 8.00 1.55
CA PHE A 40 -13.31 8.92 1.34
C PHE A 40 -13.86 8.80 -0.06
N SER A 41 -15.15 8.50 -0.15
CA SER A 41 -15.90 8.47 -1.40
C SER A 41 -16.50 9.85 -1.66
N LEU A 42 -16.04 10.55 -2.69
CA LEU A 42 -16.57 11.88 -3.04
C LEU A 42 -18.06 11.81 -3.36
N TYR A 43 -18.48 10.75 -4.07
CA TYR A 43 -19.88 10.48 -4.35
C TYR A 43 -20.69 10.27 -3.07
N LYS A 44 -20.23 9.41 -2.15
CA LYS A 44 -20.89 9.20 -0.85
C LYS A 44 -20.96 10.50 -0.06
N LYS A 45 -19.92 11.33 -0.10
CA LYS A 45 -19.86 12.63 0.58
C LYS A 45 -20.87 13.62 0.00
N LEU A 46 -21.01 13.67 -1.33
CA LEU A 46 -22.00 14.50 -2.01
C LEU A 46 -23.43 14.00 -1.73
N LEU A 47 -23.68 12.70 -1.86
CA LEU A 47 -24.99 12.09 -1.60
C LEU A 47 -25.44 12.23 -0.14
N THR A 48 -24.52 12.10 0.80
CA THR A 48 -24.82 12.22 2.23
C THR A 48 -24.73 13.66 2.74
N LEU A 49 -24.59 14.66 1.86
CA LEU A 49 -24.46 16.08 2.22
C LEU A 49 -23.39 16.31 3.29
N PHE A 50 -22.22 15.65 3.15
CA PHE A 50 -21.10 15.70 4.09
C PHE A 50 -21.41 15.18 5.51
N ARG A 51 -22.54 14.50 5.72
CA ARG A 51 -22.95 13.97 7.02
C ARG A 51 -22.32 12.61 7.35
N ALA A 52 -21.94 11.83 6.34
CA ALA A 52 -21.18 10.60 6.57
C ALA A 52 -19.70 10.92 6.81
N GLY A 53 -19.16 10.46 7.94
CA GLY A 53 -17.74 10.53 8.24
C GLY A 53 -16.92 9.62 7.32
N PRO A 54 -15.62 9.91 7.11
CA PRO A 54 -14.72 9.01 6.38
C PRO A 54 -14.55 7.70 7.16
N ASP A 55 -14.44 6.58 6.45
CA ASP A 55 -14.02 5.33 7.06
C ASP A 55 -12.52 5.47 7.39
N GLN A 56 -12.19 5.38 8.69
CA GLN A 56 -10.84 5.57 9.20
C GLN A 56 -10.39 4.31 9.92
N VAL A 57 -9.27 3.75 9.46
CA VAL A 57 -8.57 2.66 10.11
C VAL A 57 -7.31 3.22 10.73
N VAL A 58 -7.18 3.09 12.05
CA VAL A 58 -6.01 3.54 12.80
C VAL A 58 -5.20 2.32 13.20
N VAL A 59 -3.94 2.28 12.78
CA VAL A 59 -2.98 1.23 13.13
C VAL A 59 -1.77 1.85 13.81
N LEU A 60 -1.08 1.11 14.68
CA LEU A 60 0.14 1.61 15.30
C LEU A 60 1.32 1.50 14.33
N LEU A 61 2.18 2.51 14.34
CA LEU A 61 3.40 2.56 13.54
C LEU A 61 4.39 1.46 13.95
N SER A 62 4.41 1.11 15.24
CA SER A 62 5.24 0.02 15.81
C SER A 62 4.88 -1.36 15.27
N ASP A 63 3.66 -1.51 14.79
CA ASP A 63 3.18 -2.80 14.30
C ASP A 63 3.61 -3.03 12.86
N ILE A 64 4.00 -1.99 12.11
CA ILE A 64 4.50 -2.15 10.74
C ILE A 64 5.91 -2.71 10.80
N ARG A 65 6.12 -3.87 10.18
CA ARG A 65 7.43 -4.51 10.09
C ARG A 65 8.07 -4.36 8.73
N ASP A 66 7.27 -4.41 7.67
CA ASP A 66 7.79 -4.41 6.32
C ASP A 66 6.79 -3.78 5.33
N VAL A 67 7.29 -3.35 4.19
CA VAL A 67 6.53 -2.77 3.08
C VAL A 67 6.92 -3.52 1.81
N ASN A 68 5.98 -4.30 1.26
CA ASN A 68 6.20 -5.08 0.05
C ASN A 68 5.45 -4.50 -1.14
N VAL A 69 5.86 -4.86 -2.36
CA VAL A 69 5.10 -4.56 -3.58
C VAL A 69 4.51 -5.87 -4.09
N GLU A 70 3.18 -5.93 -4.16
CA GLU A 70 2.46 -7.09 -4.67
C GLU A 70 1.95 -6.81 -6.09
N GLU A 71 2.11 -7.80 -6.97
CA GLU A 71 1.61 -7.77 -8.34
C GLU A 71 0.20 -8.36 -8.38
N GLU A 72 -0.76 -7.57 -8.84
CA GLU A 72 -2.13 -8.00 -9.01
C GLU A 72 -2.45 -8.13 -10.50
N LYS A 73 -3.02 -9.29 -10.89
CA LYS A 73 -3.45 -9.51 -12.28
C LYS A 73 -4.81 -8.86 -12.51
N VAL A 74 -4.81 -7.69 -13.13
CA VAL A 74 -6.02 -6.93 -13.43
C VAL A 74 -6.69 -7.52 -14.67
N ARG A 75 -7.97 -7.87 -14.53
CA ARG A 75 -8.74 -8.68 -15.49
C ARG A 75 -8.73 -8.18 -16.95
N TYR A 76 -8.61 -6.87 -17.17
CA TYR A 76 -8.61 -6.25 -18.51
C TYR A 76 -7.37 -5.40 -18.82
N PHE A 77 -6.59 -5.04 -17.81
CA PHE A 77 -5.50 -4.08 -17.92
C PHE A 77 -4.11 -4.70 -17.71
N GLY A 78 -4.04 -6.03 -17.56
CA GLY A 78 -2.78 -6.76 -17.47
C GLY A 78 -2.28 -6.88 -16.03
N ARG A 79 -1.13 -6.26 -15.74
CA ARG A 79 -0.48 -6.31 -14.43
C ARG A 79 -0.60 -4.95 -13.75
N GLY A 80 -1.14 -4.93 -12.54
CA GLY A 80 -1.12 -3.79 -11.64
C GLY A 80 -0.16 -4.06 -10.49
N TYR A 81 0.32 -3.00 -9.86
CA TYR A 81 1.20 -3.09 -8.70
C TYR A 81 0.59 -2.30 -7.54
N SER A 82 0.61 -2.87 -6.34
CA SER A 82 0.17 -2.19 -5.11
C SER A 82 1.22 -2.31 -4.02
N VAL A 83 1.34 -1.28 -3.19
CA VAL A 83 2.20 -1.30 -2.00
C VAL A 83 1.41 -1.89 -0.85
N VAL A 84 1.96 -2.89 -0.19
CA VAL A 84 1.32 -3.63 0.90
C VAL A 84 2.14 -3.49 2.18
N LEU A 85 1.50 -2.98 3.23
CA LEU A 85 2.08 -2.93 4.58
C LEU A 85 1.93 -4.29 5.25
N ARG A 86 3.02 -4.81 5.82
CA ARG A 86 3.03 -6.03 6.62
C ARG A 86 3.17 -5.70 8.10
N PHE A 87 2.26 -6.24 8.90
CA PHE A 87 2.21 -5.97 10.33
C PHE A 87 2.77 -7.14 11.15
N ALA A 88 3.27 -6.85 12.36
CA ALA A 88 3.85 -7.79 13.31
C ALA A 88 2.87 -8.89 13.75
N THR A 89 1.58 -8.59 13.69
CA THR A 89 0.45 -9.48 13.93
C THR A 89 0.22 -10.50 12.82
N GLY A 90 0.92 -10.38 11.69
CA GLY A 90 0.84 -11.29 10.54
C GLY A 90 -0.21 -10.92 9.49
N PHE A 91 -1.02 -9.87 9.70
CA PHE A 91 -1.90 -9.37 8.64
C PHE A 91 -1.14 -8.46 7.66
N SER A 92 -1.59 -8.44 6.42
CA SER A 92 -1.09 -7.57 5.35
C SER A 92 -2.21 -6.65 4.91
N HIS A 93 -1.92 -5.37 4.69
CA HIS A 93 -2.91 -4.39 4.27
C HIS A 93 -2.38 -3.57 3.09
N PRO A 94 -3.05 -3.63 1.92
CA PRO A 94 -2.66 -2.80 0.79
C PRO A 94 -2.91 -1.32 1.12
N LEU A 95 -2.01 -0.45 0.70
CA LEU A 95 -2.16 0.99 0.87
C LEU A 95 -3.27 1.56 -0.02
N THR A 96 -3.54 0.90 -1.14
CA THR A 96 -4.61 1.25 -2.06
C THR A 96 -5.53 0.05 -2.30
N GLN A 97 -6.84 0.29 -2.37
CA GLN A 97 -7.84 -0.75 -2.63
C GLN A 97 -7.72 -1.34 -4.04
N SER A 98 -7.14 -0.62 -4.98
CA SER A 98 -6.88 -1.08 -6.34
C SER A 98 -5.39 -0.98 -6.68
N ALA A 99 -4.91 -1.97 -7.43
CA ALA A 99 -3.56 -1.92 -7.96
C ALA A 99 -3.40 -0.78 -8.98
N VAL A 100 -2.30 -0.05 -8.87
CA VAL A 100 -2.00 1.07 -9.77
C VAL A 100 -1.53 0.49 -11.10
N LEU A 101 -2.15 0.96 -12.18
CA LEU A 101 -1.67 0.71 -13.53
C LEU A 101 -0.43 1.57 -13.78
N GLY A 102 0.75 0.94 -13.85
CA GLY A 102 1.99 1.68 -14.02
C GLY A 102 3.22 0.78 -14.07
N HIS A 103 4.39 1.41 -14.17
CA HIS A 103 5.65 0.67 -14.11
C HIS A 103 5.95 0.27 -12.66
N ARG A 104 6.38 -0.97 -12.47
CA ARG A 104 6.72 -1.52 -11.14
C ARG A 104 7.72 -0.64 -10.38
N SER A 105 8.64 0.02 -11.09
CA SER A 105 9.65 0.90 -10.49
C SER A 105 9.06 2.04 -9.67
N ASP A 106 7.91 2.59 -10.09
CA ASP A 106 7.35 3.78 -9.46
C ASP A 106 6.70 3.40 -8.13
N VAL A 107 6.02 2.26 -8.14
CA VAL A 107 5.44 1.64 -6.93
C VAL A 107 6.55 1.19 -5.97
N GLU A 108 7.64 0.64 -6.48
CA GLU A 108 8.82 0.32 -5.67
C GLU A 108 9.52 1.56 -5.10
N ALA A 109 9.56 2.68 -5.82
CA ALA A 109 10.11 3.93 -5.32
C ALA A 109 9.29 4.46 -4.14
N ILE A 110 7.95 4.36 -4.24
CA ILE A 110 7.04 4.70 -3.13
C ILE A 110 7.27 3.77 -1.95
N ALA A 111 7.35 2.45 -2.17
CA ALA A 111 7.64 1.48 -1.12
C ALA A 111 8.96 1.81 -0.40
N LYS A 112 10.04 2.06 -1.15
CA LYS A 112 11.35 2.47 -0.60
C LYS A 112 11.27 3.76 0.21
N LEU A 113 10.50 4.75 -0.26
CA LEU A 113 10.31 6.01 0.44
C LEU A 113 9.59 5.79 1.78
N ILE A 114 8.57 4.95 1.81
CA ILE A 114 7.86 4.59 3.06
C ILE A 114 8.77 3.80 3.99
N THR A 115 9.51 2.81 3.49
CA THR A 115 10.48 2.02 4.28
C THR A 115 11.56 2.91 4.89
N SER A 116 12.12 3.83 4.11
CA SER A 116 13.10 4.81 4.59
C SER A 116 12.49 5.79 5.57
N PHE A 117 11.27 6.27 5.33
CA PHE A 117 10.57 7.16 6.24
C PHE A 117 10.32 6.45 7.57
N LEU A 118 9.87 5.21 7.57
CA LEU A 118 9.57 4.43 8.78
C LEU A 118 10.81 3.84 9.46
N GLU A 119 11.99 3.98 8.85
CA GLU A 119 13.27 3.42 9.35
C GLU A 119 13.20 1.90 9.59
N LEU A 120 12.38 1.18 8.82
CA LEU A 120 12.16 -0.26 8.99
C LEU A 120 13.45 -1.08 8.77
N HIS A 121 14.40 -0.55 8.00
CA HIS A 121 15.75 -1.11 7.83
C HIS A 121 16.55 -1.25 9.13
N ARG A 122 16.09 -0.70 10.26
CA ARG A 122 16.74 -0.89 11.56
C ARG A 122 16.31 -2.17 12.30
N LEU A 123 15.22 -2.82 11.87
CA LEU A 123 14.72 -4.07 12.49
C LEU A 123 15.19 -5.34 11.79
N GLU A 124 15.86 -5.20 10.65
CA GLU A 124 16.59 -6.30 10.01
C GLU A 124 18.08 -6.03 10.19
N SER A 125 18.57 -6.19 11.44
CA SER A 125 19.97 -6.61 11.57
C SER A 125 20.09 -7.89 10.74
N PRO A 126 21.10 -8.00 9.86
CA PRO A 126 21.20 -9.06 8.89
C PRO A 126 20.95 -10.39 9.61
N ALA A 127 19.93 -11.10 9.19
CA ALA A 127 19.74 -12.49 9.57
C ALA A 127 21.10 -13.17 9.37
N GLU A 128 21.78 -13.48 10.48
CA GLU A 128 22.27 -14.80 10.84
C GLU A 128 22.56 -15.70 9.61
N LEU A 129 23.39 -15.21 8.69
CA LEU A 129 24.01 -15.97 7.60
C LEU A 129 25.45 -16.33 7.99
N SER A 130 25.67 -16.55 9.29
CA SER A 130 26.94 -16.95 9.84
C SER A 130 26.70 -17.92 10.98
N GLN A 131 26.53 -19.20 10.65
CA GLN A 131 27.33 -20.31 11.18
C GLN A 131 26.65 -21.66 10.90
N SER A 132 26.97 -22.26 9.75
CA SER A 132 27.19 -23.71 9.70
C SER A 132 28.31 -23.99 8.69
N SER A 133 29.50 -23.52 9.03
CA SER A 133 30.74 -24.06 8.48
C SER A 133 31.06 -25.32 9.26
N ASP A 134 30.56 -26.47 8.83
CA ASP A 134 31.09 -27.77 9.26
C ASP A 134 31.93 -28.33 8.10
N SER A 135 33.24 -28.12 8.25
CA SER A 135 34.26 -28.78 7.44
C SER A 135 34.51 -30.17 8.03
N GLU A 136 33.88 -31.20 7.49
CA GLU A 136 34.30 -32.58 7.72
C GLU A 136 35.54 -32.86 6.85
N ALA A 137 36.72 -32.64 7.44
CA ALA A 137 37.97 -33.19 6.95
C ALA A 137 38.06 -34.66 7.40
N GLY A 138 37.77 -35.59 6.48
CA GLY A 138 37.96 -37.02 6.65
C GLY A 138 39.00 -37.56 5.67
N ASP A 139 40.10 -38.04 6.23
CA ASP A 139 41.38 -38.59 5.72
C ASP A 139 41.35 -39.54 4.48
N PRO A 140 42.47 -39.69 3.73
CA PRO A 140 42.52 -40.27 2.39
C PRO A 140 42.62 -41.79 2.40
N GLY A 141 41.98 -42.41 1.39
CA GLY A 141 42.07 -43.84 1.13
C GLY A 141 43.51 -44.30 0.89
N SER A 142 44.02 -45.11 1.82
CA SER A 142 45.24 -45.87 1.68
C SER A 142 44.99 -47.21 0.98
N GLN A 143 45.97 -47.62 0.18
CA GLN A 143 46.01 -48.76 -0.72
C GLN A 143 45.86 -50.12 -0.03
N SER A 144 45.22 -51.08 -0.69
CA SER A 144 45.61 -52.50 -0.77
C SER A 144 44.87 -53.18 -1.92
#